data_AF-A0A9E5YAQ1-F1
#
_entry.id   AF-A0A9E5YAQ1-F1
#
_cell.length_a   1.000
_cell.length_b   1.000
_cell.length_c   1.000
_cell.angle_alpha   90.00
_cell.angle_beta   90.00
_cell.angle_gamma   90.00
#
_symmetry.space_group_name_H-M   'P 1'
#
loop_
_entity.id
_entity.type
_entity.pdbx_description
1 polymer ?
#
loop_
_entity_poly.entity_id
_entity_poly.type
_entity_poly.pdbx_seq_one_letter_code
_entity_poly.pdbx_strand_id
1 'polypeptide(L)'
;DTRFASNDHRSHSLTPEWIEKTVAEIERLRFLTEGKKKTLAQAALQFVLSHPAVSAVIPGAKNTTQVLDNAGASDGVLLSEEELKHIREVIPSEGVTRLA
;
A
#
# COMPACT_ATOMS: atom_id res chain seq x y z
N ASP A 1 -22.63 -14.47 11.61
CA ASP A 1 -21.34 -14.99 11.11
C ASP A 1 -21.42 -14.98 9.59
N THR A 2 -20.58 -14.20 8.91
CA THR A 2 -20.63 -14.04 7.45
C THR A 2 -19.33 -14.59 6.88
N ARG A 3 -19.42 -15.70 6.16
CA ARG A 3 -18.29 -16.35 5.50
C ARG A 3 -18.53 -16.39 3.99
N PHE A 4 -17.47 -16.23 3.20
CA PHE A 4 -17.55 -16.43 1.75
C PHE A 4 -17.78 -17.91 1.43
N ALA A 5 -18.45 -18.18 0.31
CA ALA A 5 -18.61 -19.55 -0.19
C ALA A 5 -17.26 -20.15 -0.59
N SER A 6 -17.12 -21.47 -0.53
CA SER A 6 -15.85 -22.17 -0.81
C SER A 6 -15.35 -22.02 -2.25
N ASN A 7 -16.26 -21.71 -3.19
CA ASN A 7 -15.95 -21.43 -4.60
C ASN A 7 -15.70 -19.94 -4.88
N ASP A 8 -15.84 -19.06 -3.88
CA ASP A 8 -15.51 -17.65 -4.00
C ASP A 8 -14.01 -17.45 -3.78
N HIS A 9 -13.30 -16.84 -4.74
CA HIS A 9 -11.85 -16.62 -4.63
C HIS A 9 -11.46 -15.91 -3.32
N ARG A 10 -12.31 -15.01 -2.80
CA ARG A 10 -12.07 -14.26 -1.57
C ARG A 10 -11.98 -15.15 -0.33
N SER A 11 -12.52 -16.36 -0.39
CA SER A 11 -12.37 -17.35 0.69
C SER A 11 -10.93 -17.86 0.84
N HIS A 12 -10.09 -17.68 -0.19
CA HIS A 12 -8.70 -18.17 -0.23
C HIS A 12 -7.63 -17.06 -0.37
N SER A 13 -8.02 -15.82 -0.69
CA SER A 13 -7.07 -14.74 -1.04
C SER A 13 -6.42 -13.98 0.12
N LEU A 14 -6.84 -14.21 1.37
CA LEU A 14 -6.33 -13.51 2.57
C LEU A 14 -6.20 -14.49 3.75
N THR A 15 -5.39 -15.53 3.57
CA THR A 15 -5.14 -16.50 4.65
C THR A 15 -4.43 -15.81 5.84
N PRO A 16 -4.61 -16.29 7.08
CA PRO A 16 -3.93 -15.73 8.24
C PRO A 16 -2.40 -15.66 8.07
N GLU A 17 -1.80 -16.71 7.53
CA GLU A 17 -0.35 -16.78 7.24
C GLU A 17 0.08 -15.71 6.24
N TRP A 18 -0.70 -15.48 5.18
CA TRP A 18 -0.40 -14.45 4.20
C TRP A 18 -0.50 -13.05 4.83
N ILE A 19 -1.54 -12.79 5.61
CA ILE A 19 -1.71 -11.51 6.32
C ILE A 19 -0.52 -11.27 7.25
N GLU A 20 -0.13 -12.25 8.06
CA GLU A 20 0.98 -12.13 9.00
C GLU A 20 2.29 -11.81 8.27
N LYS A 21 2.60 -12.55 7.21
CA LYS A 21 3.78 -12.29 6.38
C LYS A 21 3.75 -10.89 5.77
N THR A 22 2.64 -10.49 5.15
CA THR A 22 2.50 -9.19 4.50
C THR A 22 2.61 -8.04 5.51
N VAL A 23 2.01 -8.17 6.69
CA VAL A 23 2.14 -7.16 7.75
C VAL A 23 3.60 -7.03 8.19
N ALA A 24 4.31 -8.14 8.38
CA ALA A 24 5.74 -8.12 8.74
C ALA A 24 6.63 -7.45 7.66
N GLU A 25 6.29 -7.61 6.38
CA GLU A 25 6.97 -6.92 5.27
C GLU A 25 6.65 -5.41 5.26
N ILE A 26 5.38 -5.04 5.47
CA ILE A 26 4.92 -3.64 5.51
C ILE A 26 5.60 -2.86 6.64
N GLU A 27 5.90 -3.48 7.78
CA GLU A 27 6.61 -2.80 8.88
C GLU A 27 8.00 -2.28 8.48
N ARG A 28 8.64 -2.88 7.46
CA ARG A 28 9.91 -2.37 6.93
C ARG A 28 9.77 -1.03 6.20
N LEU A 29 8.56 -0.61 5.88
CA LEU A 29 8.27 0.65 5.19
C LEU A 29 7.99 1.83 6.13
N ARG A 30 8.13 1.64 7.46
CA ARG A 30 7.83 2.69 8.46
C ARG A 30 8.65 3.96 8.29
N PHE A 31 9.88 3.85 7.78
CA PHE A 31 10.74 4.99 7.47
C PHE A 31 10.09 6.04 6.56
N LEU A 32 9.10 5.65 5.72
CA LEU A 32 8.37 6.58 4.85
C LEU A 32 7.50 7.59 5.62
N THR A 33 7.23 7.32 6.89
CA THR A 33 6.34 8.10 7.75
C THR A 33 7.03 8.67 8.98
N GLU A 34 8.23 8.18 9.34
CA GLU A 34 8.97 8.63 10.51
C GLU A 34 9.30 10.12 10.44
N GLY A 35 8.89 10.87 11.47
CA GLY A 35 9.09 12.32 11.53
C GLY A 35 8.26 13.14 10.54
N LYS A 36 7.34 12.51 9.79
CA LYS A 36 6.49 13.18 8.78
C LYS A 36 5.03 13.19 9.23
N LYS A 37 4.29 14.23 8.85
CA LYS A 37 2.82 14.27 9.00
C LYS A 37 2.15 13.54 7.83
N LYS A 38 2.47 12.26 7.66
CA LYS A 38 2.03 11.42 6.54
C LYS A 38 1.67 10.02 7.02
N THR A 39 0.56 9.48 6.53
CA THR A 39 0.17 8.08 6.81
C THR A 39 0.86 7.12 5.85
N LEU A 40 0.95 5.84 6.23
CA LEU A 40 1.54 4.82 5.34
C LEU A 40 0.66 4.59 4.09
N ALA A 41 -0.67 4.78 4.22
CA ALA A 41 -1.59 4.75 3.09
C ALA A 41 -1.29 5.88 2.10
N GLN A 42 -1.09 7.11 2.60
CA GLN A 42 -0.68 8.24 1.75
C GLN A 42 0.69 8.00 1.09
N ALA A 43 1.66 7.44 1.82
CA ALA A 43 2.95 7.09 1.25
C ALA A 43 2.84 6.04 0.14
N ALA A 44 1.94 5.06 0.27
CA ALA A 44 1.68 4.06 -0.77
C ALA A 44 1.03 4.68 -2.03
N LEU A 45 0.13 5.65 -1.87
CA LEU A 45 -0.44 6.39 -3.00
C LEU A 45 0.63 7.25 -3.70
N GLN A 46 1.47 7.93 -2.91
CA GLN A 46 2.61 8.70 -3.42
C GLN A 46 3.61 7.82 -4.15
N PHE A 47 3.87 6.60 -3.69
CA PHE A 47 4.74 5.65 -4.40
C PHE A 47 4.27 5.40 -5.84
N VAL A 48 2.95 5.21 -6.04
CA VAL A 48 2.39 5.02 -7.38
C VAL A 48 2.48 6.31 -8.20
N LEU A 49 2.18 7.46 -7.59
CA LEU A 49 2.29 8.78 -8.23
C LEU A 49 3.72 9.20 -8.56
N SER A 50 4.72 8.68 -7.85
CA SER A 50 6.15 8.94 -8.11
C SER A 50 6.63 8.38 -9.44
N HIS A 51 5.86 7.51 -10.11
CA HIS A 51 6.24 6.99 -11.41
C HIS A 51 5.90 7.98 -12.54
N PRO A 52 6.85 8.36 -13.43
CA PRO A 52 6.62 9.42 -14.43
C PRO A 52 5.45 9.19 -15.40
N ALA A 53 5.06 7.93 -15.64
CA ALA A 53 3.93 7.60 -16.51
C ALA A 53 2.56 7.66 -15.82
N VAL A 54 2.52 7.87 -14.50
CA VAL A 54 1.28 7.91 -13.72
C VAL A 54 0.85 9.34 -13.49
N SER A 55 -0.35 9.70 -13.96
CA SER A 55 -0.92 11.03 -13.72
C SER A 55 -1.93 11.07 -12.58
N ALA A 56 -2.50 9.93 -12.19
CA ALA A 56 -3.53 9.84 -11.15
C ALA A 56 -3.58 8.45 -10.51
N VAL A 57 -4.06 8.40 -9.26
CA VAL A 57 -4.39 7.17 -8.52
C VAL A 57 -5.86 7.20 -8.13
N ILE A 58 -6.51 6.03 -8.06
CA ILE A 58 -7.96 5.92 -7.83
C ILE A 58 -8.24 5.06 -6.58
N PRO A 59 -7.91 5.56 -5.37
CA PRO A 59 -8.12 4.78 -4.15
C PRO A 59 -9.60 4.73 -3.78
N GLY A 60 -10.09 3.53 -3.45
CA GLY A 60 -11.44 3.34 -2.93
C GLY A 60 -11.58 3.88 -1.50
N ALA A 61 -12.81 4.27 -1.13
CA ALA A 61 -13.15 4.72 0.22
C ALA A 61 -14.58 4.31 0.57
N LYS A 62 -14.81 3.98 1.85
CA LYS A 62 -16.13 3.63 2.41
C LYS A 62 -16.75 4.76 3.24
N ASN A 63 -15.96 5.77 3.62
CA ASN A 63 -16.40 6.89 4.43
C ASN A 63 -15.57 8.15 4.14
N THR A 64 -16.03 9.29 4.65
CA THR A 64 -15.41 10.60 4.43
C THR A 64 -14.00 10.71 5.02
N THR A 65 -13.72 10.08 6.16
CA THR A 65 -12.37 10.05 6.74
C THR A 65 -11.36 9.44 5.78
N GLN A 66 -11.70 8.32 5.13
CA GLN A 66 -10.83 7.68 4.13
C GLN A 66 -10.67 8.55 2.88
N VAL A 67 -11.72 9.23 2.43
CA VAL A 67 -11.63 10.17 1.30
C VAL A 67 -10.63 11.28 1.61
N LEU A 68 -10.71 11.87 2.80
CA LEU A 68 -9.81 12.93 3.23
C LEU A 68 -8.37 12.44 3.41
N ASP A 69 -8.18 11.24 4.00
CA ASP A 69 -6.85 10.65 4.16
C ASP A 69 -6.20 10.35 2.80
N ASN A 70 -6.95 9.73 1.88
CA ASN A 70 -6.48 9.46 0.52
C ASN A 70 -6.12 10.75 -0.23
N ALA A 71 -6.97 11.78 -0.15
CA ALA A 71 -6.72 13.08 -0.80
C ALA A 71 -5.47 13.77 -0.25
N GLY A 72 -5.10 13.52 1.01
CA GLY A 72 -3.87 14.03 1.62
C GLY A 72 -2.59 13.55 0.93
N ALA A 73 -2.63 12.48 0.13
CA ALA A 73 -1.48 12.04 -0.66
C ALA A 73 -1.11 13.02 -1.80
N SER A 74 -2.02 13.91 -2.18
CA SER A 74 -1.88 14.85 -3.29
C SER A 74 -1.38 16.25 -2.86
N ASP A 75 -0.62 16.33 -1.76
CA ASP A 75 -0.06 17.58 -1.21
C ASP A 75 1.09 18.19 -2.04
N GLY A 76 1.44 17.56 -3.16
CA GLY A 76 2.52 17.96 -4.06
C GLY A 76 3.90 17.44 -3.64
N VAL A 77 4.00 16.66 -2.56
CA VAL A 77 5.26 16.07 -2.10
C VAL A 77 5.28 14.58 -2.43
N LEU A 78 6.03 14.22 -3.46
CA LEU A 78 6.26 12.83 -3.85
C LEU A 78 7.41 12.19 -3.05
N LEU A 79 7.56 10.86 -3.15
CA LEU A 79 8.70 10.17 -2.56
C LEU A 79 10.00 10.57 -3.27
N SER A 80 11.08 10.74 -2.51
CA SER A 80 12.40 11.03 -3.07
C SER A 80 13.00 9.80 -3.77
N GLU A 81 14.01 10.01 -4.63
CA GLU A 81 14.71 8.91 -5.29
C GLU A 81 15.40 7.97 -4.28
N GLU A 82 15.89 8.52 -3.17
CA GLU A 82 16.47 7.75 -2.06
C GLU A 82 15.41 6.88 -1.37
N GLU A 83 14.22 7.43 -1.11
CA GLU A 83 13.12 6.66 -0.55
C GLU A 83 12.68 5.54 -1.51
N LEU A 84 12.52 5.85 -2.80
CA LEU A 84 12.17 4.87 -3.82
C LEU A 84 13.22 3.77 -3.97
N LYS A 85 14.51 4.13 -3.87
CA LYS A 85 15.61 3.17 -3.85
C LYS A 85 15.53 2.28 -2.61
N HIS A 86 15.31 2.87 -1.44
CA HIS A 86 15.23 2.11 -0.20
C HIS A 86 14.04 1.14 -0.18
N ILE A 87 12.88 1.54 -0.73
CA ILE A 87 11.73 0.63 -0.93
C ILE A 87 12.16 -0.63 -1.70
N ARG A 88 12.90 -0.47 -2.81
CA ARG A 88 13.38 -1.59 -3.64
C ARG A 88 14.37 -2.51 -2.91
N GLU A 89 15.11 -1.98 -1.94
CA GLU A 89 16.07 -2.75 -1.16
C GLU A 89 15.36 -3.58 -0.06
N VAL A 90 14.32 -3.04 0.58
CA VAL A 90 13.67 -3.68 1.72
C VAL A 90 12.48 -4.59 1.35
N ILE A 91 11.87 -4.38 0.18
CA ILE A 91 10.78 -5.21 -0.35
C ILE A 91 11.33 -6.14 -1.45
N PRO A 92 11.34 -7.47 -1.22
CA PRO A 92 11.80 -8.42 -2.22
C PRO A 92 10.86 -8.46 -3.44
N SER A 93 11.42 -8.50 -4.66
CA SER A 93 10.66 -8.59 -5.92
C SER A 93 9.81 -9.86 -6.06
N GLU A 94 10.11 -10.90 -5.26
CA GLU A 94 9.41 -12.20 -5.24
C GLU A 94 8.06 -12.15 -4.49
N GLY A 95 7.75 -11.07 -3.77
CA GLY A 95 6.61 -11.00 -2.83
C GLY A 95 5.22 -10.74 -3.43
N VAL A 96 5.12 -10.28 -4.69
CA VAL A 96 3.84 -9.86 -5.31
C VAL A 96 3.24 -10.96 -6.20
N THR A 97 3.90 -12.09 -6.37
CA THR A 97 3.48 -13.13 -7.32
C THR A 97 2.51 -14.14 -6.69
N ARG A 98 1.24 -13.74 -6.52
CA ARG A 98 0.08 -14.64 -6.66
C ARG A 98 -1.16 -13.86 -7.11
N LEU A 99 -1.19 -13.54 -8.39
CA LEU A 99 -2.42 -13.36 -9.15
C LEU A 99 -2.36 -14.30 -10.37
N ALA A 100 -2.48 -15.59 -10.09
CA ALA A 100 -2.86 -16.64 -11.05
C ALA A 100 -3.51 -17.77 -10.26
#